data_AF-A0A2V5S9W2-F1
#
_entry.id   AF-A0A2V5S9W2-F1
#
_cell.length_a   1.000
_cell.length_b   1.000
_cell.length_c   1.000
_cell.angle_alpha   90.00
_cell.angle_beta   90.00
_cell.angle_gamma   90.00
#
_symmetry.space_group_name_H-M   'P 1'
#
loop_
_entity.id
_entity.type
_entity.pdbx_description
1 polymer ?
#
loop_
_entity_poly.entity_id
_entity_poly.type
_entity_poly.pdbx_seq_one_letter_code
_entity_poly.pdbx_strand_id
1 'polypeptide(L)' 'RPPVRYLPESFRLEGFVPVGGYALQLRWGDGHSTGIYSFAYLRRLASSANE' A
#
# COMPACT_ATOMS: atom_id res chain seq x y z
N ARG A 1 14.75 14.66 -12.09
CA ARG A 1 13.82 14.15 -11.05
C ARG A 1 14.42 14.51 -9.70
N PRO A 2 13.73 15.25 -8.82
CA PRO A 2 14.26 15.50 -7.48
C PRO A 2 14.50 14.16 -6.76
N PRO A 3 15.52 14.07 -5.89
CA PRO A 3 15.77 12.87 -5.11
C PRO A 3 14.59 12.62 -4.17
N VAL A 4 14.03 11.42 -4.21
CA VAL A 4 12.99 11.00 -3.28
C VAL A 4 13.68 10.44 -2.04
N ARG A 5 13.42 11.04 -0.88
CA ARG A 5 13.91 10.55 0.41
C ARG A 5 12.77 9.87 1.15
N TYR A 6 12.90 8.56 1.36
CA TYR A 6 11.96 7.81 2.20
C TYR A 6 12.39 7.90 3.66
N LEU A 7 11.42 8.05 4.55
CA LEU A 7 11.60 8.00 6.00
C LEU A 7 11.08 6.66 6.53
N PRO A 8 11.42 6.25 7.76
CA PRO A 8 10.81 5.06 8.38
C PRO A 8 9.26 5.11 8.33
N GLU A 9 8.68 6.30 8.44
CA GLU A 9 7.24 6.56 8.36
C GLU A 9 6.65 6.22 6.98
N SER A 10 7.44 6.34 5.91
CA SER A 10 7.04 5.95 4.54
C SER A 10 6.71 4.46 4.40
N PHE A 11 7.16 3.63 5.35
CA PHE A 11 6.92 2.19 5.36
C PHE A 11 5.96 1.77 6.48
N ARG A 12 5.45 2.71 7.27
CA ARG A 12 4.48 2.44 8.33
C ARG A 12 3.07 2.49 7.75
N LEU A 13 2.37 1.38 7.81
CA LEU A 13 0.94 1.33 7.48
C LEU A 13 0.12 1.89 8.65
N GLU A 14 -0.59 3.00 8.44
CA GLU A 14 -1.45 3.60 9.46
C GLU A 14 -2.90 3.15 9.36
N GLY A 15 -3.31 2.67 8.19
CA GLY A 15 -4.64 2.12 7.99
C GLY A 15 -4.97 1.92 6.53
N PHE A 16 -6.19 1.47 6.29
CA PHE A 16 -6.70 1.24 4.95
C PHE A 16 -8.22 1.48 4.90
N VAL A 17 -8.72 1.75 3.71
CA VAL A 17 -10.15 1.81 3.42
C VAL A 17 -10.49 0.93 2.22
N PRO A 18 -11.65 0.26 2.21
CA PRO A 18 -12.14 -0.43 1.02
C PRO A 18 -12.42 0.58 -0.10
N VAL A 19 -12.04 0.21 -1.33
CA VAL A 19 -12.38 0.95 -2.54
C VAL A 19 -13.36 0.10 -3.34
N GLY A 20 -14.64 0.53 -3.33
CA GLY A 20 -15.74 -0.26 -3.86
C GLY A 20 -15.73 -1.68 -3.26
N GLY A 21 -15.81 -2.69 -4.14
CA GLY A 21 -15.71 -4.10 -3.76
C GLY A 21 -14.47 -4.82 -4.30
N TYR A 22 -13.44 -4.11 -4.77
CA TYR A 22 -12.35 -4.73 -5.56
C TYR A 22 -10.93 -4.42 -5.08
N ALA A 23 -10.74 -3.46 -4.18
CA ALA A 23 -9.41 -3.00 -3.77
C ALA A 23 -9.37 -2.40 -2.36
N LEU A 24 -8.15 -2.18 -1.87
CA LEU A 24 -7.85 -1.37 -0.69
C LEU A 24 -7.04 -0.14 -1.08
N GLN A 25 -7.35 1.00 -0.50
CA GLN A 25 -6.48 2.17 -0.49
C GLN A 25 -5.76 2.22 0.86
N LEU A 26 -4.43 2.28 0.84
CA LEU A 26 -3.59 2.27 2.04
C LEU A 26 -3.18 3.70 2.42
N ARG A 27 -3.10 3.99 3.72
CA ARG A 27 -2.54 5.23 4.26
C ARG A 27 -1.22 4.95 4.96
N TRP A 28 -0.19 5.70 4.58
CA TRP A 28 1.16 5.58 5.10
C TRP A 28 1.48 6.69 6.09
N GLY A 29 2.41 6.43 7.01
CA GLY A 29 2.76 7.36 8.09
C GLY A 29 3.44 8.65 7.66
N ASP A 30 3.86 8.76 6.41
CA ASP A 30 4.36 9.99 5.81
C ASP A 30 3.26 10.79 5.08
N GLY A 31 2.00 10.39 5.24
CA GLY A 31 0.82 11.04 4.65
C GLY A 31 0.46 10.56 3.24
N HIS A 32 1.26 9.70 2.61
CA HIS A 32 0.91 9.15 1.30
C HIS A 32 -0.33 8.26 1.39
N SER A 33 -1.23 8.43 0.43
CA SER A 33 -2.47 7.65 0.38
C SER A 33 -3.02 7.47 -1.04
N THR A 34 -2.22 7.67 -2.07
CA THR A 34 -2.69 7.66 -3.47
C THR A 34 -2.74 6.26 -4.10
N GLY A 35 -2.15 5.24 -3.44
CA GLY A 35 -2.10 3.88 -3.94
C GLY A 35 -3.40 3.11 -3.75
N ILE A 36 -3.88 2.45 -4.81
CA ILE A 36 -5.02 1.51 -4.79
C ILE A 36 -4.50 0.11 -5.14
N TYR A 37 -4.74 -0.84 -4.26
CA TYR A 37 -4.23 -2.20 -4.35
C TYR A 37 -5.40 -3.15 -4.53
N SER A 38 -5.55 -3.71 -5.73
CA SER A 38 -6.64 -4.65 -6.01
C SER A 38 -6.48 -5.93 -5.18
N PHE A 39 -7.60 -6.55 -4.78
CA PHE A 39 -7.54 -7.80 -4.04
C PHE A 39 -6.85 -8.91 -4.83
N ALA A 40 -6.97 -8.90 -6.16
CA ALA A 40 -6.26 -9.83 -7.02
C ALA A 40 -4.73 -9.65 -6.91
N TYR A 41 -4.25 -8.41 -6.92
CA TYR A 41 -2.83 -8.11 -6.74
C TYR A 41 -2.32 -8.50 -5.35
N LEU A 42 -3.05 -8.14 -4.28
CA LEU A 42 -2.69 -8.49 -2.91
C LEU A 42 -2.63 -10.00 -2.69
N ARG A 43 -3.57 -10.77 -3.24
CA ARG A 43 -3.54 -12.24 -3.19
C ARG A 43 -2.33 -12.83 -3.90
N ARG A 44 -1.98 -12.30 -5.08
CA ARG A 44 -0.77 -12.72 -5.80
C ARG A 44 0.50 -12.47 -4.96
N LEU A 45 0.61 -11.30 -4.33
CA LEU A 45 1.73 -10.99 -3.45
C LEU A 45 1.78 -11.95 -2.24
N ALA A 46 0.64 -12.23 -1.62
CA ALA A 46 0.57 -13.15 -0.48
C ALA A 46 1.01 -14.57 -0.86
N SER A 47 0.65 -15.05 -2.07
CA SER A 47 1.13 -16.34 -2.56
C SER A 47 2.64 -16.36 -2.77
N SER A 48 3.21 -15.30 -3.36
CA SER A 48 4.66 -15.21 -3.59
C SER A 48 5.49 -14.94 -2.33
N ALA A 49 4.88 -14.38 -1.27
CA ALA A 49 5.55 -14.13 0.01
C ALA A 49 5.63 -15.39 0.90
N ASN A 50 4.88 -16.43 0.55
CA ASN A 50 4.84 -17.71 1.28
C ASN A 50 5.76 -18.77 0.64
N GLU A 51 6.57 -18.39 -0.34
CA GLU A 51 7.67 -19.18 -0.91
C GLU A 51 9.02 -18.66 -0.38
#